data_AF-A0A377HYZ2-F1
#
_entry.id   AF-A0A377HYZ2-F1
#
_cell.length_a   1.000
_cell.length_b   1.000
_cell.length_c   1.000
_cell.angle_alpha   90.00
_cell.angle_beta   90.00
_cell.angle_gamma   90.00
#
_symmetry.space_group_name_H-M   'P 1'
#
loop_
_entity.id
_entity.type
_entity.pdbx_description
1 polymer ?
#
loop_
_entity_poly.entity_id
_entity_poly.type
_entity_poly.pdbx_seq_one_letter_code
_entity_poly.pdbx_strand_id
1 'polypeptide(L)'
;MKISKLIILASICTTLAGCANMQMPKKPVDRWFKDGVSRDMANSKYAKCTYDVGMNKVEVTEKYTLINSCMLADGYRYGVPQKELQEWEDKVESLRKQGYMLY
;
A
#
# COMPACT_ATOMS: atom_id res chain seq x y z
N MET A 1 41.28 -39.76 -4.08
CA MET A 1 41.12 -38.55 -3.23
C MET A 1 40.99 -37.21 -4.00
N LYS A 2 41.20 -37.14 -5.33
CA LYS A 2 41.02 -35.88 -6.10
C LYS A 2 39.57 -35.60 -6.51
N ILE A 3 38.77 -36.64 -6.74
CA ILE A 3 37.38 -36.54 -7.21
C ILE A 3 36.42 -36.08 -6.10
N SER A 4 36.68 -36.49 -4.85
CA SER A 4 35.87 -36.07 -3.67
C SER A 4 35.95 -34.56 -3.38
N LYS A 5 37.09 -33.91 -3.65
CA LYS A 5 37.23 -32.45 -3.46
C LYS A 5 36.48 -31.64 -4.52
N LEU A 6 36.31 -32.17 -5.73
CA LEU A 6 35.55 -31.54 -6.82
C LEU A 6 34.04 -31.57 -6.58
N ILE A 7 33.53 -32.65 -5.96
CA ILE A 7 32.10 -32.80 -5.65
C ILE A 7 31.67 -31.81 -4.55
N ILE A 8 32.53 -31.55 -3.55
CA ILE A 8 32.25 -30.60 -2.47
C ILE A 8 32.21 -29.16 -3.00
N LEU A 9 33.07 -28.81 -3.98
CA LEU A 9 33.11 -27.46 -4.55
C LEU A 9 31.88 -27.15 -5.41
N ALA A 10 31.32 -28.16 -6.08
CA ALA A 10 30.15 -27.99 -6.95
C ALA A 10 28.83 -27.82 -6.19
N SER A 11 28.72 -28.33 -4.95
CA SER A 11 27.49 -28.23 -4.17
C SER A 11 27.26 -26.85 -3.53
N ILE A 12 28.30 -26.01 -3.45
CA ILE A 12 28.21 -24.66 -2.87
C ILE A 12 27.67 -23.64 -3.89
N CYS A 13 27.82 -23.90 -5.19
CA CYS A 13 27.35 -22.99 -6.24
C CYS A 13 25.83 -23.03 -6.48
N THR A 14 25.13 -24.08 -6.07
CA THR A 14 23.69 -24.26 -6.38
C THR A 14 22.73 -23.55 -5.42
N THR A 15 23.22 -22.95 -4.33
CA THR A 15 22.34 -22.23 -3.38
C THR A 15 22.19 -20.73 -3.66
N LEU A 16 22.89 -20.16 -4.65
CA LEU A 16 22.76 -18.73 -4.99
C LEU A 16 21.81 -18.43 -6.17
N ALA A 17 21.20 -19.44 -6.79
CA ALA A 17 20.14 -19.24 -7.78
C ALA A 17 18.74 -19.25 -7.13
N GLY A 18 18.64 -18.75 -5.89
CA GLY A 18 17.35 -18.41 -5.30
C GLY A 18 16.76 -17.25 -6.10
N CYS A 19 15.84 -17.57 -7.00
CA CYS A 19 15.09 -16.67 -7.90
C CYS A 19 15.08 -15.21 -7.45
N ALA A 20 15.79 -14.33 -8.17
CA ALA A 20 15.71 -12.88 -8.06
C ALA A 20 14.37 -12.30 -8.56
N ASN A 21 13.29 -13.07 -8.41
CA ASN A 21 11.93 -12.68 -8.76
C ASN A 21 11.25 -12.20 -7.48
N MET A 22 11.40 -10.92 -7.20
CA MET A 22 10.77 -10.28 -6.05
C MET A 22 9.37 -9.84 -6.47
N GLN A 23 8.36 -10.24 -5.69
CA GLN A 23 6.99 -9.80 -5.94
C GLN A 23 6.91 -8.28 -5.81
N MET A 24 6.20 -7.62 -6.73
CA MET A 24 6.09 -6.16 -6.74
C MET A 24 5.62 -5.66 -5.36
N PRO A 25 6.27 -4.63 -4.77
CA PRO A 25 5.78 -4.01 -3.54
C PRO A 25 4.31 -3.63 -3.69
N LYS A 26 3.50 -3.89 -2.65
CA LYS A 26 2.08 -3.57 -2.69
C LYS A 26 1.87 -2.07 -2.90
N LYS A 27 1.23 -1.71 -4.01
CA LYS A 27 0.88 -0.31 -4.32
C LYS A 27 -0.11 0.23 -3.29
N PRO A 28 0.08 1.45 -2.76
CA PRO A 28 -0.92 2.09 -1.91
C PRO A 28 -2.21 2.31 -2.71
N VAL A 29 -3.34 2.24 -2.02
CA VAL A 29 -4.69 2.29 -2.61
C VAL A 29 -5.46 3.51 -2.14
N ASP A 30 -6.45 3.92 -2.94
CA ASP A 30 -7.34 5.03 -2.64
C ASP A 30 -8.08 4.81 -1.32
N ARG A 31 -8.15 5.87 -0.53
CA ARG A 31 -8.91 5.92 0.72
C ARG A 31 -9.09 7.36 1.19
N TRP A 32 -9.87 7.53 2.26
CA TRP A 32 -9.89 8.78 3.00
C TRP A 32 -8.60 8.97 3.81
N PHE A 33 -7.97 10.12 3.66
CA PHE A 33 -6.76 10.48 4.39
C PHE A 33 -6.71 11.97 4.74
N LYS A 34 -5.85 12.31 5.69
CA LYS A 34 -5.50 13.67 6.10
C LYS A 34 -4.09 13.65 6.66
N ASP A 35 -3.26 14.63 6.32
CA ASP A 35 -1.88 14.68 6.81
C ASP A 35 -1.84 14.75 8.34
N GLY A 36 -0.93 13.98 8.94
CA GLY A 36 -0.81 13.86 10.40
C GLY A 36 -1.90 13.02 11.07
N VAL A 37 -2.85 12.44 10.31
CA VAL A 37 -3.91 11.59 10.85
C VAL A 37 -3.67 10.13 10.49
N SER A 38 -3.79 9.24 11.47
CA SER A 38 -3.65 7.80 11.23
C SER A 38 -4.80 7.25 10.38
N ARG A 39 -4.56 6.14 9.69
CA ARG A 39 -5.59 5.46 8.89
C ARG A 39 -6.82 5.11 9.74
N ASP A 40 -6.62 4.65 10.97
CA ASP A 40 -7.71 4.25 11.85
C ASP A 40 -8.56 5.46 12.28
N MET A 41 -7.94 6.60 12.55
CA MET A 41 -8.66 7.84 12.82
C MET A 41 -9.46 8.32 11.61
N ALA A 42 -8.91 8.20 10.39
CA ALA A 42 -9.65 8.52 9.16
C ALA A 42 -10.87 7.62 8.98
N ASN A 43 -10.73 6.32 9.26
CA ASN A 43 -11.83 5.35 9.24
C ASN A 43 -12.89 5.68 10.30
N SER A 44 -12.48 6.00 11.53
CA SER A 44 -13.41 6.42 12.59
C SER A 44 -14.18 7.68 12.19
N LYS A 45 -13.52 8.64 11.55
CA LYS A 45 -14.19 9.86 11.05
C LYS A 45 -15.19 9.54 9.94
N TYR A 46 -14.85 8.67 8.99
CA TYR A 46 -15.77 8.21 7.95
C TYR A 46 -17.00 7.49 8.54
N ALA A 47 -16.78 6.63 9.53
CA ALA A 47 -17.86 5.96 10.25
C ALA A 47 -18.77 6.96 10.98
N LYS A 48 -18.19 7.99 11.62
CA LYS A 48 -18.96 9.08 12.24
C LYS A 48 -19.81 9.83 11.21
N CYS A 49 -19.23 10.25 10.09
CA CYS A 49 -19.98 10.92 9.02
C CYS A 49 -21.14 10.04 8.50
N THR A 50 -20.89 8.74 8.33
CA THR A 50 -21.92 7.77 7.90
C THR A 50 -23.06 7.67 8.93
N TYR A 51 -22.72 7.61 10.21
CA TYR A 51 -23.70 7.58 11.30
C TYR A 51 -24.52 8.87 11.35
N ASP A 52 -23.86 10.03 11.37
CA ASP A 52 -24.51 11.33 11.49
C ASP A 52 -25.47 11.58 10.32
N VAL A 53 -25.06 11.28 9.08
CA VAL A 53 -25.94 11.39 7.90
C VAL A 53 -27.12 10.42 8.00
N GLY A 54 -26.87 9.17 8.43
CA GLY A 54 -27.92 8.17 8.62
C GLY A 54 -28.96 8.57 9.67
N MET A 55 -28.53 9.18 10.76
CA MET A 55 -29.42 9.66 11.84
C MET A 55 -30.33 10.80 11.39
N ASN A 56 -29.94 11.57 10.37
CA ASN A 56 -30.75 12.64 9.80
C ASN A 56 -31.81 12.16 8.78
N LYS A 57 -31.98 10.84 8.60
CA LYS A 57 -32.98 10.23 7.71
C LYS A 57 -32.92 10.74 6.26
N VAL A 58 -31.71 11.00 5.78
CA VAL A 58 -31.46 11.47 4.41
C VAL A 58 -31.78 10.36 3.40
N GLU A 59 -32.37 10.74 2.28
CA GLU A 59 -32.61 9.85 1.13
C GLU A 59 -31.32 9.19 0.62
N VAL A 60 -31.44 7.96 0.12
CA VAL A 60 -30.28 7.15 -0.30
C VAL A 60 -29.47 7.81 -1.41
N THR A 61 -30.14 8.56 -2.30
CA THR A 61 -29.52 9.28 -3.42
C THR A 61 -28.58 10.40 -2.97
N GLU A 62 -28.85 11.03 -1.82
CA GLU A 62 -28.04 12.14 -1.28
C GLU A 62 -27.04 11.67 -0.23
N LYS A 63 -27.26 10.49 0.35
CA LYS A 63 -26.46 9.96 1.47
C LYS A 63 -24.95 9.98 1.21
N TYR A 64 -24.50 9.47 0.06
CA TYR A 64 -23.06 9.44 -0.25
C TYR A 64 -22.47 10.83 -0.47
N THR A 65 -23.22 11.72 -1.11
CA THR A 65 -22.82 13.12 -1.30
C THR A 65 -22.60 13.80 0.04
N LEU A 66 -23.51 13.61 1.00
CA LEU A 66 -23.37 14.21 2.33
C LEU A 66 -22.25 13.58 3.16
N ILE A 67 -22.03 12.27 3.06
CA ILE A 67 -20.88 11.61 3.71
C ILE A 67 -19.58 12.18 3.16
N ASN A 68 -19.46 12.33 1.84
CA ASN A 68 -18.29 12.90 1.20
C ASN A 68 -18.09 14.37 1.62
N SER A 69 -19.15 15.16 1.62
CA SER A 69 -19.12 16.55 2.11
C SER A 69 -18.67 16.64 3.56
N CYS A 70 -19.13 15.76 4.44
CA CYS A 70 -18.71 15.68 5.84
C CYS A 70 -17.20 15.40 5.97
N MET A 71 -16.67 14.48 5.17
CA MET A 71 -15.23 14.19 5.17
C MET A 71 -14.41 15.38 4.65
N LEU A 72 -14.84 15.98 3.55
CA LEU A 72 -14.18 17.13 2.93
C LEU A 72 -14.17 18.36 3.83
N ALA A 73 -15.28 18.62 4.53
CA ALA A 73 -15.44 19.73 5.47
C ALA A 73 -14.45 19.64 6.65
N ASP A 74 -14.15 18.43 7.12
CA ASP A 74 -13.14 18.19 8.16
C ASP A 74 -11.70 18.15 7.63
N GLY A 75 -11.51 18.43 6.33
CA GLY A 75 -10.20 18.50 5.69
C GLY A 75 -9.62 17.16 5.25
N TYR A 76 -10.42 16.10 5.20
CA TYR A 76 -9.98 14.83 4.60
C TYR A 76 -10.07 14.90 3.07
N ARG A 77 -9.29 14.06 2.40
CA ARG A 77 -9.30 13.88 0.94
C ARG A 77 -9.43 12.40 0.60
N TYR A 78 -10.07 12.10 -0.52
CA TYR A 78 -10.17 10.74 -1.04
C TYR A 78 -9.11 10.55 -2.15
N GLY A 79 -8.24 9.57 -1.99
CA GLY A 79 -7.20 9.23 -2.96
C GLY A 79 -6.02 8.51 -2.32
N VAL A 80 -4.95 8.37 -3.06
CA VAL A 80 -3.68 7.87 -2.54
C VAL A 80 -2.92 9.02 -1.85
N PRO A 81 -2.50 8.87 -0.58
CA PRO A 81 -1.64 9.85 0.06
C PRO A 81 -0.31 10.00 -0.70
N GLN A 82 0.04 11.23 -1.08
CA GLN A 82 1.20 11.49 -1.94
C GLN A 82 2.50 10.94 -1.35
N LYS A 83 2.66 11.03 -0.02
CA LYS A 83 3.84 10.51 0.67
C LYS A 83 4.00 9.00 0.49
N GLU A 84 2.91 8.23 0.62
CA GLU A 84 2.94 6.78 0.46
C GLU A 84 3.16 6.35 -0.99
N LEU A 85 2.63 7.14 -1.94
CA LEU A 85 2.89 6.91 -3.36
C LEU A 85 4.39 7.10 -3.66
N GLN A 86 4.98 8.19 -3.19
CA GLN A 86 6.41 8.45 -3.38
C GLN A 86 7.27 7.36 -2.74
N GLU A 87 6.97 6.95 -1.51
CA GLU A 87 7.69 5.87 -0.82
C GLU A 87 7.61 4.54 -1.59
N TRP A 88 6.47 4.25 -2.23
CA TRP A 88 6.31 3.08 -3.09
C TRP A 88 7.13 3.19 -4.37
N GLU A 89 7.10 4.34 -5.05
CA GLU A 89 7.87 4.60 -6.28
C GLU A 89 9.38 4.50 -6.02
N ASP A 90 9.86 5.13 -4.94
CA ASP A 90 11.27 5.09 -4.53
C ASP A 90 11.72 3.64 -4.25
N LYS A 91 10.86 2.86 -3.60
CA LYS A 91 11.14 1.45 -3.31
C LYS A 91 11.19 0.60 -4.59
N VAL A 92 10.24 0.79 -5.50
CA VAL A 92 10.20 0.09 -6.79
C VAL A 92 11.46 0.41 -7.60
N GLU A 93 11.84 1.69 -7.69
CA GLU A 93 13.02 2.10 -8.43
C GLU A 93 14.31 1.58 -7.80
N SER A 94 14.40 1.54 -6.47
CA SER A 94 15.53 0.96 -5.75
C SER A 94 15.71 -0.54 -6.07
N LEU A 95 14.62 -1.31 -6.08
CA LEU A 95 14.67 -2.73 -6.43
C LEU A 95 15.05 -2.95 -7.89
N ARG A 96 14.53 -2.12 -8.80
CA ARG A 96 14.90 -2.16 -10.22
C ARG A 96 16.39 -1.90 -10.42
N LYS A 97 16.95 -0.92 -9.72
CA LYS A 97 18.40 -0.62 -9.74
C LYS A 97 19.27 -1.75 -9.17
N GLN A 98 18.74 -2.53 -8.24
CA GLN A 98 19.40 -3.74 -7.71
C GLN A 98 19.31 -4.94 -8.67
N GLY A 99 18.64 -4.81 -9.82
CA GLY A 99 18.52 -5.86 -10.82
C GLY A 99 17.36 -6.81 -10.60
N TYR A 100 16.43 -6.52 -9.67
CA TYR A 100 15.22 -7.32 -9.50
C TYR A 100 14.26 -7.12 -10.67
N MET A 101 13.74 -8.23 -11.18
CA MET A 101 12.57 -8.21 -12.06
C MET A 101 11.31 -8.27 -11.18
N LEU A 102 10.51 -7.20 -11.23
CA LEU A 102 9.27 -7.09 -10.46
C LEU A 102 8.09 -7.56 -11.32
N TYR A 103 7.29 -8.46 -10.75
CA TYR A 103 6.07 -9.02 -11.36
C TYR A 103 4.87 -8.78 -10.44
#